data_AF-A0A4Q9AY76-F1
#
_entry.id   AF-A0A4Q9AY76-F1
#
_cell.length_a   1.000
_cell.length_b   1.000
_cell.length_c   1.000
_cell.angle_alpha   90.00
_cell.angle_beta   90.00
_cell.angle_gamma   90.00
#
_symmetry.space_group_name_H-M   'P 1'
#
loop_
_entity.id
_entity.type
_entity.pdbx_description
1 polymer ?
#
loop_
_entity_poly.entity_id
_entity_poly.type
_entity_poly.pdbx_seq_one_letter_code
_entity_poly.pdbx_strand_id
1 'polypeptide(L)'
;MSKAFVDWLEKLKESQSWTAARATLRRSLAFAPGAYPPAFPYVEAFVREEGWQREAHYLVAALYALKDGAHQEGRTLARALKEAERARDSKSVERRFLALLDADRDQIAFRLRQAVGLVEGGLDFAQLLEDLLRWFDPRRRVQARWAREYYGVREEQTQEGIEEVKA
;
A
#
# COMPACT_ATOMS: atom_id res chain seq x y z
N MET A 1 2.91 2.02 -15.80
CA MET A 1 3.97 1.13 -15.29
C MET A 1 3.50 0.40 -14.03
N SER A 2 2.95 1.09 -13.03
CA SER A 2 2.48 0.50 -11.77
C SER A 2 1.49 -0.67 -11.93
N LYS A 3 0.48 -0.51 -12.80
CA LYS A 3 -0.46 -1.60 -13.12
C LYS A 3 0.25 -2.83 -13.73
N ALA A 4 1.18 -2.63 -14.66
CA ALA A 4 1.91 -3.72 -15.29
C ALA A 4 2.77 -4.52 -14.29
N PHE A 5 3.31 -3.85 -13.26
CA PHE A 5 4.03 -4.50 -12.18
C PHE A 5 3.11 -5.36 -11.29
N VAL A 6 1.93 -4.85 -10.94
CA VAL A 6 0.94 -5.62 -10.17
C VAL A 6 0.37 -6.77 -10.99
N ASP A 7 0.07 -6.56 -12.28
CA ASP A 7 -0.35 -7.63 -13.19
C ASP A 7 0.71 -8.75 -13.27
N TRP A 8 1.99 -8.40 -13.17
CA TRP A 8 3.07 -9.38 -13.09
C TRP A 8 3.12 -10.11 -11.74
N LEU A 9 2.88 -9.42 -10.62
CA LEU A 9 2.75 -10.04 -9.29
C LEU A 9 1.55 -11.01 -9.22
N GLU A 10 0.42 -10.67 -9.84
CA GLU A 10 -0.74 -11.58 -9.94
C GLU A 10 -0.39 -12.84 -10.76
N LYS A 11 0.29 -12.70 -11.90
CA LYS A 11 0.80 -13.85 -12.67
C LYS A 11 1.77 -14.70 -11.87
N LEU A 12 2.64 -14.07 -11.07
CA LEU A 12 3.56 -14.79 -10.18
C LEU A 12 2.81 -15.56 -9.09
N LYS A 13 1.73 -14.98 -8.55
CA LYS A 13 0.85 -15.62 -7.55
C LYS A 13 0.10 -16.83 -8.11
N GLU A 14 -0.27 -16.80 -9.39
CA GLU A 14 -0.88 -17.94 -10.09
C GLU A 14 0.13 -19.08 -10.38
N SER A 15 1.44 -18.81 -10.25
CA SER A 15 2.48 -19.79 -10.56
C SER A 15 2.74 -20.77 -9.41
N GLN A 16 3.30 -21.95 -9.74
CA GLN A 16 3.79 -22.93 -8.77
C GLN A 16 4.91 -22.39 -7.86
N SER A 17 5.56 -21.29 -8.27
CA SER A 17 6.64 -20.66 -7.51
C SER A 17 6.18 -19.63 -6.47
N TRP A 18 4.87 -19.34 -6.40
CA TRP A 18 4.32 -18.31 -5.52
C TRP A 18 4.75 -18.47 -4.07
N THR A 19 4.67 -19.67 -3.51
CA THR A 19 5.01 -19.92 -2.10
C THR A 19 6.45 -19.48 -1.78
N ALA A 20 7.41 -19.86 -2.63
CA ALA A 20 8.81 -19.49 -2.45
C ALA A 20 9.05 -17.99 -2.69
N ALA A 21 8.44 -17.44 -3.74
CA ALA A 21 8.54 -16.01 -4.06
C ALA A 21 7.96 -15.16 -2.94
N ARG A 22 6.77 -15.50 -2.46
CA ARG A 22 6.09 -14.85 -1.34
C ARG A 22 6.91 -14.89 -0.07
N ALA A 23 7.47 -16.04 0.30
CA ALA A 23 8.32 -16.15 1.48
C ALA A 23 9.55 -15.22 1.37
N THR A 24 10.15 -15.17 0.18
CA THR A 24 11.32 -14.34 -0.12
C THR A 24 10.99 -12.84 -0.06
N LEU A 25 9.91 -12.43 -0.72
CA LEU A 25 9.42 -11.05 -0.73
C LEU A 25 8.95 -10.60 0.66
N ARG A 26 8.31 -11.47 1.45
CA ARG A 26 7.95 -11.15 2.84
C ARG A 26 9.19 -10.95 3.71
N ARG A 27 10.21 -11.79 3.52
CA ARG A 27 11.46 -11.70 4.28
C ARG A 27 12.23 -10.41 3.97
N SER A 28 12.09 -9.85 2.76
CA SER A 28 12.74 -8.58 2.40
C SER A 28 12.30 -7.40 3.28
N LEU A 29 11.11 -7.45 3.91
CA LEU A 29 10.63 -6.43 4.86
C LEU A 29 11.51 -6.25 6.11
N ALA A 30 12.42 -7.19 6.38
CA ALA A 30 13.41 -7.08 7.47
C ALA A 30 14.66 -6.28 7.07
N PHE A 31 14.77 -5.89 5.80
CA PHE A 31 15.92 -5.18 5.24
C PHE A 31 15.46 -3.85 4.63
N ALA A 32 16.41 -2.98 4.29
CA ALA A 32 16.11 -1.80 3.48
C ALA A 32 15.51 -2.25 2.14
N PRO A 33 14.49 -1.55 1.60
CA PRO A 33 13.92 -1.88 0.29
C PRO A 33 15.01 -1.96 -0.78
N GLY A 34 15.00 -3.03 -1.58
CA GLY A 34 16.01 -3.25 -2.62
C GLY A 34 17.40 -3.70 -2.13
N ALA A 35 17.57 -3.98 -0.83
CA ALA A 35 18.83 -4.46 -0.25
C ALA A 35 18.85 -5.97 0.07
N TYR A 36 17.80 -6.72 -0.29
CA TYR A 36 17.72 -8.17 -0.06
C TYR A 36 17.89 -8.95 -1.38
N PRO A 37 19.09 -9.47 -1.69
CA PRO A 37 19.39 -10.07 -3.00
C PRO A 37 18.45 -11.18 -3.47
N PRO A 38 17.94 -12.08 -2.60
CA PRO A 38 16.99 -13.09 -3.04
C PRO A 38 15.69 -12.52 -3.63
N ALA A 39 15.33 -11.27 -3.34
CA ALA A 39 14.15 -10.63 -3.93
C ALA A 39 14.40 -10.09 -5.36
N PHE A 40 15.66 -10.00 -5.81
CA PHE A 40 16.00 -9.36 -7.08
C PHE A 40 15.37 -10.02 -8.32
N PRO A 41 15.34 -11.35 -8.45
CA PRO A 41 14.76 -12.02 -9.62
C PRO A 41 13.27 -11.71 -9.83
N TYR A 42 12.59 -11.27 -8.78
CA TYR A 42 11.18 -10.91 -8.80
C TYR A 42 10.98 -9.45 -9.24
N VAL A 43 11.84 -8.52 -8.83
CA VAL A 43 11.52 -7.08 -8.97
C VAL A 43 12.31 -6.40 -10.10
N GLU A 44 13.56 -6.81 -10.35
CA GLU A 44 14.49 -6.06 -11.23
C GLU A 44 13.99 -5.89 -12.67
N ALA A 45 13.21 -6.83 -13.20
CA ALA A 45 12.66 -6.71 -14.57
C ALA A 45 11.73 -5.50 -14.77
N PHE A 46 11.22 -4.91 -13.68
CA PHE A 46 10.30 -3.76 -13.70
C PHE A 46 10.94 -2.46 -13.21
N VAL A 47 12.18 -2.53 -12.69
CA VAL A 47 12.92 -1.38 -12.23
C VAL A 47 13.74 -0.82 -13.39
N ARG A 48 13.56 0.48 -13.69
CA ARG A 48 14.34 1.19 -14.72
C ARG A 48 15.16 2.34 -14.16
N GLU A 49 14.81 2.79 -12.96
CA GLU A 49 15.37 3.97 -12.31
C GLU A 49 15.93 3.56 -10.96
N GLU A 50 17.01 4.21 -10.54
CA GLU A 50 17.65 3.99 -9.25
C GLU A 50 17.02 4.79 -8.11
N GLY A 51 17.48 4.53 -6.89
CA GLY A 51 17.05 5.25 -5.70
C GLY A 51 15.61 4.91 -5.31
N TRP A 52 14.82 5.93 -4.96
CA TRP A 52 13.50 5.71 -4.37
C TRP A 52 12.53 4.98 -5.30
N GLN A 53 12.62 5.20 -6.61
CA GLN A 53 11.76 4.52 -7.56
C GLN A 53 12.00 3.00 -7.51
N ARG A 54 13.26 2.56 -7.45
CA ARG A 54 13.61 1.15 -7.23
C ARG A 54 13.09 0.65 -5.87
N GLU A 55 13.38 1.38 -4.81
CA GLU A 55 12.96 1.04 -3.43
C GLU A 55 11.44 0.89 -3.30
N ALA A 56 10.66 1.76 -3.94
CA ALA A 56 9.20 1.71 -3.93
C ALA A 56 8.65 0.41 -4.55
N HIS A 57 9.23 -0.07 -5.66
CA HIS A 57 8.83 -1.35 -6.26
C HIS A 57 9.09 -2.52 -5.32
N TYR A 58 10.26 -2.54 -4.68
CA TYR A 58 10.60 -3.56 -3.68
C TYR A 58 9.66 -3.52 -2.47
N LEU A 59 9.37 -2.33 -1.97
CA LEU A 59 8.47 -2.16 -0.84
C LEU A 59 7.05 -2.64 -1.17
N VAL A 60 6.52 -2.30 -2.34
CA VAL A 60 5.19 -2.77 -2.77
C VAL A 60 5.15 -4.28 -2.96
N ALA A 61 6.15 -4.89 -3.61
CA ALA A 61 6.19 -6.35 -3.76
C ALA A 61 6.20 -7.07 -2.40
N ALA A 62 6.93 -6.52 -1.43
CA ALA A 62 7.03 -7.07 -0.09
C ALA A 62 5.70 -6.95 0.69
N LEU A 63 5.01 -5.81 0.56
CA LEU A 63 3.68 -5.58 1.15
C LEU A 63 2.57 -6.41 0.48
N TYR A 64 2.65 -6.57 -0.84
CA TYR A 64 1.79 -7.47 -1.60
C TYR A 64 1.92 -8.90 -1.08
N ALA A 65 3.15 -9.40 -0.93
CA ALA A 65 3.42 -10.72 -0.39
C ALA A 65 2.97 -10.88 1.08
N LEU A 66 3.10 -9.82 1.89
CA LEU A 66 2.60 -9.77 3.27
C LEU A 66 1.09 -9.96 3.33
N LYS A 67 0.35 -9.42 2.36
CA LYS A 67 -1.11 -9.57 2.20
C LYS A 67 -1.53 -10.78 1.39
N ASP A 68 -0.62 -11.73 1.15
CA ASP A 68 -0.89 -12.91 0.32
C ASP A 68 -1.38 -12.59 -1.10
N GLY A 69 -0.96 -11.43 -1.62
CA GLY A 69 -1.41 -10.94 -2.91
C GLY A 69 -2.90 -10.64 -2.96
N ALA A 70 -3.53 -10.26 -1.84
CA ALA A 70 -4.89 -9.76 -1.82
C ALA A 70 -4.94 -8.36 -2.47
N HIS A 71 -4.91 -8.29 -3.80
CA HIS A 71 -5.14 -7.06 -4.53
C HIS A 71 -6.64 -6.77 -4.65
N GLN A 72 -7.01 -5.52 -4.41
CA GLN A 72 -8.38 -5.03 -4.57
C GLN A 72 -8.34 -3.62 -5.16
N GLU A 73 -8.64 -3.50 -6.45
CA GLU A 73 -8.68 -2.22 -7.16
C GLU A 73 -9.66 -1.25 -6.49
N GLY A 74 -9.28 0.03 -6.39
CA GLY A 74 -10.10 1.09 -5.78
C GLY A 74 -10.08 1.14 -4.25
N ARG A 75 -9.63 0.08 -3.56
CA ARG A 75 -9.47 0.07 -2.09
C ARG A 75 -8.08 0.53 -1.67
N THR A 76 -7.89 1.86 -1.65
CA THR A 76 -6.61 2.48 -1.26
C THR A 76 -6.27 2.23 0.21
N LEU A 77 -4.98 2.37 0.57
CA LEU A 77 -4.53 2.20 1.96
C LEU A 77 -5.19 3.22 2.91
N ALA A 78 -5.40 4.46 2.46
CA ALA A 78 -6.05 5.49 3.26
C ALA A 78 -7.50 5.10 3.62
N ARG A 79 -8.28 4.63 2.65
CA ARG A 79 -9.65 4.13 2.88
C ARG A 79 -9.66 2.91 3.81
N ALA A 80 -8.77 1.94 3.56
CA ALA A 80 -8.65 0.74 4.39
C ALA A 80 -8.25 1.05 5.84
N LEU A 81 -7.40 2.06 6.08
CA LEU A 81 -7.07 2.52 7.43
C LEU A 81 -8.25 3.22 8.11
N LYS A 82 -9.10 3.93 7.35
CA LYS A 82 -10.31 4.53 7.91
C LYS A 82 -11.31 3.47 8.36
N GLU A 83 -11.50 2.44 7.55
CA GLU A 83 -12.31 1.27 7.91
C GLU A 83 -11.76 0.59 9.18
N ALA A 84 -10.44 0.41 9.27
CA ALA A 84 -9.80 -0.17 10.45
C ALA A 84 -9.91 0.71 11.71
N GLU A 85 -9.91 2.04 11.58
CA GLU A 85 -10.19 2.96 12.70
C GLU A 85 -11.61 2.75 13.22
N ARG A 86 -12.59 2.72 12.31
CA ARG A 86 -14.02 2.53 12.64
C ARG A 86 -14.27 1.18 13.30
N ALA A 87 -13.71 0.11 12.75
CA ALA A 87 -13.89 -1.25 13.27
C ALA A 87 -13.31 -1.44 14.68
N ARG A 88 -12.26 -0.70 15.04
CA ARG A 88 -11.58 -0.80 16.34
C ARG A 88 -12.01 0.25 17.37
N ASP A 89 -12.83 1.21 16.95
CA ASP A 89 -13.18 2.41 17.75
C ASP A 89 -11.95 3.05 18.42
N SER A 90 -10.84 3.20 17.66
CA SER A 90 -9.54 3.57 18.23
C SER A 90 -8.85 4.71 17.47
N LYS A 91 -8.67 5.83 18.17
CA LYS A 91 -7.85 6.96 17.71
C LYS A 91 -6.36 6.65 17.51
N SER A 92 -5.91 5.48 17.93
CA SER A 92 -4.53 5.04 17.69
C SER A 92 -4.25 4.72 16.22
N VAL A 93 -5.28 4.40 15.41
CA VAL A 93 -5.13 4.20 13.96
C VAL A 93 -4.92 5.54 13.27
N GLU A 94 -5.71 6.56 13.62
CA GLU A 94 -5.57 7.92 13.10
C GLU A 94 -4.18 8.51 13.39
N ARG A 95 -3.66 8.35 14.62
CA ARG A 95 -2.31 8.81 14.95
C ARG A 95 -1.22 8.16 14.08
N ARG A 96 -1.34 6.86 13.81
CA ARG A 96 -0.39 6.14 12.93
C ARG A 96 -0.53 6.56 11.48
N PHE A 97 -1.74 6.86 11.03
CA PHE A 97 -1.98 7.41 9.70
C PHE A 97 -1.35 8.80 9.54
N LEU A 98 -1.54 9.72 10.50
CA LEU A 98 -0.91 11.03 10.48
C LEU A 98 0.62 10.94 10.50
N ALA A 99 1.18 10.06 11.33
CA ALA A 99 2.61 9.79 11.32
C ALA A 99 3.07 9.23 9.96
N LEU A 100 2.28 8.37 9.31
CA LEU A 100 2.62 7.88 7.98
C LEU A 100 2.67 9.02 6.96
N LEU A 101 1.70 9.94 6.95
CA LEU A 101 1.70 11.08 6.03
C LEU A 101 2.96 11.95 6.17
N ASP A 102 3.54 12.02 7.36
CA ASP A 102 4.77 12.78 7.64
C ASP A 102 6.07 11.96 7.57
N ALA A 103 6.02 10.76 7.00
CA ALA A 103 7.19 9.91 6.88
C ALA A 103 8.18 10.45 5.83
N ASP A 104 9.44 10.58 6.25
CA ASP A 104 10.60 10.77 5.38
C ASP A 104 11.08 9.43 4.76
N ARG A 105 12.19 9.48 4.01
CA ARG A 105 12.78 8.33 3.31
C ARG A 105 13.20 7.20 4.25
N ASP A 106 13.65 7.52 5.45
CA ASP A 106 14.14 6.54 6.41
C ASP A 106 12.97 5.88 7.16
N GLN A 107 11.87 6.60 7.32
CA GLN A 107 10.72 6.17 8.11
C GLN A 107 9.63 5.48 7.28
N ILE A 108 9.49 5.81 5.99
CA ILE A 108 8.34 5.39 5.17
C ILE A 108 8.19 3.87 5.10
N ALA A 109 9.27 3.13 4.90
CA ALA A 109 9.21 1.67 4.78
C ALA A 109 8.67 1.01 6.05
N PHE A 110 9.15 1.46 7.21
CA PHE A 110 8.72 0.96 8.51
C PHE A 110 7.26 1.34 8.82
N ARG A 111 6.90 2.62 8.66
CA ARG A 111 5.55 3.11 8.95
C ARG A 111 4.51 2.48 8.01
N LEU A 112 4.85 2.30 6.74
CA LEU A 112 3.96 1.68 5.77
C LEU A 112 3.72 0.21 6.07
N ARG A 113 4.77 -0.54 6.47
CA ARG A 113 4.62 -1.92 6.94
C ARG A 113 3.68 -2.03 8.14
N GLN A 114 3.81 -1.12 9.12
CA GLN A 114 2.91 -1.08 10.26
C GLN A 114 1.47 -0.77 9.83
N ALA A 115 1.26 0.24 8.98
CA ALA A 115 -0.06 0.61 8.49
C ALA A 115 -0.75 -0.51 7.71
N VAL A 116 -0.04 -1.18 6.80
CA VAL A 116 -0.56 -2.35 6.07
C VAL A 116 -0.86 -3.51 7.02
N GLY A 117 -0.10 -3.69 8.10
CA GLY A 117 -0.40 -4.68 9.14
C GLY A 117 -1.69 -4.40 9.92
N LEU A 118 -2.14 -3.14 9.98
CA LEU A 118 -3.34 -2.74 10.71
C LEU A 118 -4.63 -2.99 9.93
N VAL A 119 -4.59 -3.04 8.60
CA VAL A 119 -5.78 -3.19 7.77
C VAL A 119 -6.10 -4.66 7.52
N GLU A 120 -7.37 -5.01 7.41
CA GLU A 120 -7.80 -6.34 6.97
C GLU A 120 -8.16 -6.31 5.47
N GLY A 121 -8.16 -7.48 4.83
CA GLY A 121 -8.51 -7.61 3.42
C GLY A 121 -7.45 -7.10 2.45
N GLY A 122 -7.88 -6.93 1.19
CA GLY A 122 -7.02 -6.55 0.08
C GLY A 122 -6.80 -5.05 -0.09
N LEU A 123 -5.78 -4.69 -0.87
CA LEU A 123 -5.41 -3.29 -1.12
C LEU A 123 -5.19 -3.03 -2.61
N ASP A 124 -5.40 -1.79 -3.01
CA ASP A 124 -5.00 -1.31 -4.32
C ASP A 124 -3.48 -1.09 -4.36
N PHE A 125 -2.73 -2.15 -4.68
CA PHE A 125 -1.28 -2.12 -4.79
C PHE A 125 -0.77 -1.33 -6.01
N ALA A 126 -1.60 -1.20 -7.05
CA ALA A 126 -1.23 -0.43 -8.23
C ALA A 126 -1.25 1.06 -7.88
N GLN A 127 -2.32 1.51 -7.22
CA GLN A 127 -2.42 2.88 -6.69
C GLN A 127 -1.36 3.13 -5.61
N LEU A 128 -1.10 2.15 -4.72
CA LEU A 128 -0.06 2.30 -3.70
C LEU A 128 1.33 2.53 -4.31
N LEU A 129 1.71 1.80 -5.36
CA LEU A 129 2.98 2.04 -6.05
C LEU A 129 3.01 3.43 -6.70
N GLU A 130 1.94 3.80 -7.39
CA GLU A 130 1.80 5.10 -8.04
C GLU A 130 1.94 6.28 -7.06
N ASP A 131 1.48 6.08 -5.84
CA ASP A 131 1.58 7.01 -4.72
C ASP A 131 2.98 7.08 -4.16
N LEU A 132 3.60 5.92 -3.92
CA LEU A 132 4.95 5.87 -3.39
C LEU A 132 5.92 6.51 -4.36
N LEU A 133 5.82 6.26 -5.67
CA LEU A 133 6.67 6.89 -6.68
C LEU A 133 6.63 8.44 -6.64
N ARG A 134 5.54 9.04 -6.13
CA ARG A 134 5.39 10.50 -5.97
C ARG A 134 5.39 10.97 -4.53
N TRP A 135 5.72 10.10 -3.58
CA TRP A 135 5.61 10.39 -2.15
C TRP A 135 6.45 11.60 -1.73
N PHE A 136 7.65 11.74 -2.31
CA PHE A 136 8.59 12.80 -1.99
C PHE A 136 8.49 14.03 -2.91
N ASP A 137 7.40 14.18 -3.68
CA ASP A 137 7.14 15.42 -4.42
C ASP A 137 6.97 16.60 -3.44
N PRO A 138 7.67 17.74 -3.61
CA PRO A 138 7.61 18.88 -2.70
C PRO A 138 6.19 19.45 -2.48
N ARG A 139 5.28 19.25 -3.44
CA ARG A 139 3.89 19.72 -3.35
C ARG A 139 3.02 18.85 -2.43
N ARG A 140 3.54 17.69 -1.96
CA ARG A 140 2.87 16.74 -1.06
C ARG A 140 1.44 16.37 -1.49
N ARG A 141 1.23 16.22 -2.81
CA ARG A 141 -0.09 15.94 -3.40
C ARG A 141 -0.64 14.58 -2.99
N VAL A 142 0.23 13.58 -2.85
CA VAL A 142 -0.15 12.22 -2.44
C VAL A 142 -0.70 12.26 -1.02
N GLN A 143 0.01 12.91 -0.09
CA GLN A 143 -0.39 13.04 1.30
C GLN A 143 -1.72 13.80 1.43
N ALA A 144 -1.90 14.88 0.68
CA ALA A 144 -3.16 15.62 0.65
C ALA A 144 -4.32 14.77 0.11
N ARG A 145 -4.08 13.95 -0.93
CA ARG A 145 -5.09 13.03 -1.48
C ARG A 145 -5.43 11.93 -0.48
N TRP A 146 -4.44 11.32 0.15
CA TRP A 146 -4.63 10.32 1.19
C TRP A 146 -5.42 10.88 2.39
N ALA A 147 -5.16 12.12 2.80
CA ALA A 147 -5.94 12.77 3.85
C ALA A 147 -7.41 12.95 3.44
N ARG A 148 -7.68 13.38 2.19
CA ARG A 148 -9.06 13.46 1.66
C ARG A 148 -9.73 12.10 1.61
N GLU A 149 -9.03 11.06 1.16
CA GLU A 149 -9.55 9.69 1.15
C GLU A 149 -9.83 9.17 2.57
N TYR A 150 -8.98 9.46 3.55
CA TYR A 150 -9.16 9.02 4.92
C TYR A 150 -10.33 9.72 5.63
N TYR A 151 -10.45 11.04 5.47
CA TYR A 151 -11.47 11.84 6.14
C TYR A 151 -12.79 11.95 5.36
N GLY A 152 -12.74 11.85 4.04
CA GLY A 152 -13.88 12.02 3.11
C GLY A 152 -14.85 10.84 3.03
N VAL A 153 -14.49 9.67 3.57
CA VAL A 153 -15.37 8.46 3.62
C VAL A 153 -16.63 8.68 4.50
N ARG A 154 -16.84 9.89 5.03
CA ARG A 154 -18.08 10.28 5.72
C ARG A 154 -19.22 10.68 4.75
N GLU A 155 -18.93 11.13 3.54
CA GLU A 155 -19.97 11.72 2.67
C GLU A 155 -20.75 10.67 1.87
N GLU A 156 -20.08 9.64 1.32
CA GLU A 156 -20.74 8.62 0.49
C GLU A 156 -21.77 7.77 1.27
N GLN A 157 -21.50 7.41 2.53
CA GLN A 157 -22.44 6.61 3.35
C GLN A 157 -23.57 7.44 3.99
N THR A 158 -23.43 8.77 4.04
CA THR A 158 -24.50 9.65 4.53
C THR A 158 -25.50 9.95 3.40
N GLN A 159 -25.08 9.89 2.13
CA GLN A 159 -25.94 10.14 0.99
C GLN A 159 -26.91 8.96 0.71
N GLU A 160 -26.42 7.71 0.73
CA GLU A 160 -27.25 6.51 0.49
C GLU A 160 -28.34 6.31 1.58
N GLY A 161 -28.00 6.59 2.86
CA GLY A 161 -28.99 6.53 3.95
C GLY A 161 -30.01 7.66 3.97
N ILE A 162 -29.79 8.75 3.22
CA ILE A 162 -30.77 9.85 3.07
C ILE A 162 -31.70 9.60 1.88
N GLU A 163 -31.26 8.86 0.86
CA GLU A 163 -32.10 8.49 -0.29
C GLU A 163 -33.04 7.31 0.03
N GLU A 164 -32.61 6.32 0.82
CA GLU A 164 -33.50 5.22 1.28
C GLU A 164 -34.61 5.66 2.24
N VAL A 165 -34.45 6.77 2.96
CA VAL A 165 -35.49 7.30 3.88
C VAL A 165 -36.53 8.15 3.13
N LYS A 166 -36.33 8.42 1.84
CA LYS A 166 -37.23 9.23 1.00
C LYS A 166 -37.98 8.43 -0.07
N ALA A 167 -37.83 7.10 -0.12
CA ALA A 167 -38.57 6.19 -0.99
C ALA A 167 -39.65 5.43 -0.19
#